data_AF-A0A4U5LWK0-F1
#
_entry.id   AF-A0A4U5LWK0-F1
#
_cell.length_a   1.000
_cell.length_b   1.000
_cell.length_c   1.000
_cell.angle_alpha   90.00
_cell.angle_beta   90.00
_cell.angle_gamma   90.00
#
_symmetry.space_group_name_H-M   'P 1'
#
loop_
_entity.id
_entity.type
_entity.pdbx_description
1 polymer ?
#
loop_
_entity_poly.entity_id
_entity_poly.type
_entity_poly.pdbx_seq_one_letter_code
_entity_poly.pdbx_strand_id
1 'polypeptide(L)'
;MEFPAGVVGILESLGRKKLALLSKWIFNHLAAPSEAPLFSNEERFKLVASFGLSSLQEVDDVVNSVDSFWREAVERRIADADLLEALQSMKFDEETCFTMVQIWNELGSVVLQKPALRKLPSQPVAVPDHVPDLLDVDYSVGIVVASKNADDSLPKPVMQIDLTTSGGSLNIELDFDQLAALHYALRDAQTRLDSS
;
A
#
# COMPACT_ATOMS: atom_id res chain seq x y z
N MET A 1 3.76 14.52 -1.24
CA MET A 1 4.97 13.71 -1.38
C MET A 1 6.10 14.62 -1.81
N GLU A 2 6.94 15.04 -0.87
CA GLU A 2 8.10 15.90 -1.16
C GLU A 2 9.25 15.49 -0.24
N PHE A 3 10.47 15.43 -0.79
CA PHE A 3 11.68 15.30 0.02
C PHE A 3 12.20 16.70 0.41
N PRO A 4 12.70 16.88 1.64
CA PRO A 4 13.45 18.08 1.98
C PRO A 4 14.67 18.23 1.04
N ALA A 5 14.97 19.45 0.59
CA ALA A 5 16.03 19.69 -0.38
C ALA A 5 17.41 19.16 0.06
N GLY A 6 17.71 19.16 1.36
CA GLY A 6 18.94 18.59 1.91
C GLY A 6 19.01 17.06 1.85
N VAL A 7 17.86 16.38 1.81
CA VAL A 7 17.76 14.91 1.77
C VAL A 7 17.94 14.37 0.34
N VAL A 8 17.47 15.11 -0.68
CA VAL A 8 17.59 14.69 -2.09
C VAL A 8 19.05 14.40 -2.47
N GLY A 9 19.96 15.34 -2.23
CA GLY A 9 21.38 15.15 -2.57
C GLY A 9 22.05 14.03 -1.77
N ILE A 10 21.57 13.77 -0.54
CA ILE A 10 22.04 12.63 0.25
C ILE A 10 21.56 11.33 -0.39
N LEU A 11 20.29 11.22 -0.77
CA LEU A 11 19.72 10.02 -1.37
C LEU A 11 20.41 9.66 -2.70
N GLU A 12 20.71 10.64 -3.54
CA GLU A 12 21.49 10.44 -4.77
C GLU A 12 22.90 9.87 -4.45
N SER A 13 23.55 10.37 -3.39
CA SER A 13 24.89 9.92 -2.99
C SER A 13 24.93 8.50 -2.40
N LEU A 14 23.81 7.98 -1.89
CA LEU A 14 23.72 6.63 -1.33
C LEU A 14 23.91 5.55 -2.41
N GLY A 15 23.49 5.86 -3.63
CA GLY A 15 23.47 4.92 -4.76
C GLY A 15 22.52 3.74 -4.55
N ARG A 16 22.38 2.94 -5.61
CA ARG A 16 21.34 1.90 -5.73
C ARG A 16 21.28 0.92 -4.56
N LYS A 17 22.42 0.38 -4.14
CA LYS A 17 22.47 -0.70 -3.13
C LYS A 17 21.99 -0.23 -1.76
N LYS A 18 22.40 0.96 -1.33
CA LYS A 18 22.05 1.50 -0.01
C LYS A 18 20.59 1.97 0.03
N LEU A 19 20.13 2.63 -1.04
CA LEU A 19 18.72 3.01 -1.19
C LEU A 19 17.79 1.79 -1.17
N ALA A 20 18.14 0.72 -1.89
CA ALA A 20 17.36 -0.51 -1.89
C ALA A 20 17.32 -1.16 -0.50
N LEU A 21 18.45 -1.17 0.21
CA LEU A 21 18.55 -1.74 1.57
C LEU A 21 17.72 -0.94 2.59
N LEU A 22 17.82 0.40 2.56
CA LEU A 22 17.01 1.29 3.39
C LEU A 22 15.52 1.09 3.12
N SER A 23 15.14 1.12 1.85
CA SER A 23 13.75 0.96 1.43
C SER A 23 13.22 -0.42 1.82
N LYS A 24 14.02 -1.48 1.70
CA LYS A 24 13.65 -2.82 2.15
C LYS A 24 13.32 -2.88 3.64
N TRP A 25 14.12 -2.24 4.48
CA TRP A 25 13.83 -2.17 5.92
C TRP A 25 12.52 -1.42 6.19
N ILE A 26 12.31 -0.30 5.51
CA ILE A 26 11.08 0.49 5.61
C ILE A 26 9.87 -0.33 5.17
N PHE A 27 9.91 -0.97 3.99
CA PHE A 27 8.80 -1.81 3.52
C PHE A 27 8.53 -3.01 4.44
N ASN A 28 9.56 -3.62 5.03
CA ASN A 28 9.37 -4.67 6.04
C ASN A 28 8.61 -4.15 7.26
N HIS A 29 8.94 -2.94 7.72
CA HIS A 29 8.28 -2.32 8.87
C HIS A 29 6.85 -1.85 8.52
N LEU A 30 6.62 -1.28 7.33
CA LEU A 30 5.28 -0.97 6.85
C LEU A 30 4.40 -2.23 6.78
N ALA A 31 4.98 -3.35 6.36
CA ALA A 31 4.29 -4.62 6.21
C ALA A 31 3.96 -5.32 7.55
N ALA A 32 4.64 -4.95 8.63
CA ALA A 32 4.44 -5.48 9.98
C ALA A 32 4.66 -4.33 10.99
N PRO A 33 3.65 -3.44 11.15
CA PRO A 33 3.80 -2.27 12.00
C PRO A 33 4.15 -2.69 13.43
N SER A 34 5.23 -2.13 13.96
CA SER A 34 5.65 -2.33 15.34
C SER A 34 5.73 -0.96 16.02
N GLU A 35 5.39 -0.90 17.31
CA GLU A 35 5.63 0.30 18.13
C GLU A 35 7.13 0.55 18.37
N ALA A 36 7.98 -0.42 18.05
CA ALA A 36 9.42 -0.27 18.13
C ALA A 36 9.94 0.67 17.02
N PRO A 37 10.95 1.50 17.31
CA PRO A 37 11.58 2.34 16.31
C PRO A 37 12.21 1.50 15.19
N LEU A 38 12.22 2.04 13.97
CA LEU A 38 12.72 1.35 12.77
C LEU A 38 14.18 0.86 12.92
N PHE A 39 14.99 1.64 13.65
CA PHE A 39 16.37 1.32 13.98
C PHE A 39 16.64 1.61 15.46
N SER A 40 17.39 0.74 16.11
CA SER A 40 17.99 1.00 17.41
C SER A 40 19.05 2.10 17.33
N ASN A 41 19.41 2.69 18.48
CA ASN A 41 20.47 3.71 18.55
C ASN A 41 21.81 3.18 17.99
N GLU A 42 22.16 1.93 18.27
CA GLU A 42 23.38 1.30 17.75
C GLU A 42 23.35 1.15 16.23
N GLU A 43 22.20 0.78 15.65
CA GLU A 43 22.03 0.68 14.20
C GLU A 43 22.12 2.06 13.53
N ARG A 44 21.51 3.09 14.13
CA ARG A 44 21.63 4.47 13.66
C ARG A 44 23.08 4.93 13.60
N PHE A 45 23.90 4.62 14.60
CA PHE A 45 25.34 4.92 14.56
C PHE A 45 26.07 4.19 13.42
N LYS A 46 25.70 2.93 13.14
CA LYS A 46 26.25 2.19 11.98
C LYS A 46 25.80 2.80 10.65
N LEU A 47 24.57 3.33 10.59
CA LEU A 47 24.05 3.99 9.41
C LEU A 47 24.86 5.25 9.08
N VAL A 48 25.21 6.09 10.07
CA VAL A 48 26.08 7.26 9.88
C VAL A 48 27.32 6.89 9.06
N ALA A 49 28.07 5.88 9.50
CA ALA A 49 29.29 5.44 8.83
C ALA A 49 29.01 4.77 7.47
N SER A 50 28.00 3.90 7.38
CA SER A 50 27.72 3.16 6.15
C SER A 50 27.17 4.05 5.03
N PHE A 51 26.40 5.07 5.38
CA PHE A 51 25.74 5.99 4.45
C PHE A 51 26.61 7.21 4.15
N GLY A 52 27.66 7.45 4.94
CA GLY A 52 28.55 8.58 4.77
C GLY A 52 27.93 9.89 5.26
N LEU A 53 27.10 9.81 6.30
CA LEU A 53 26.39 10.94 6.89
C LEU A 53 27.25 11.60 7.98
N SER A 54 27.01 12.88 8.23
CA SER A 54 27.78 13.69 9.17
C SER A 54 27.24 13.61 10.60
N SER A 55 25.97 13.22 10.76
CA SER A 55 25.32 13.19 12.08
C SER A 55 24.19 12.17 12.16
N LEU A 56 23.78 11.84 13.40
CA LEU A 56 22.57 11.07 13.65
C LEU A 56 21.30 11.83 13.21
N GLN A 57 21.32 13.16 13.23
CA GLN A 57 20.20 13.96 12.76
C GLN A 57 19.96 13.75 11.25
N GLU A 58 21.03 13.71 10.45
CA GLU A 58 20.91 13.42 9.02
C GLU A 58 20.37 12.00 8.76
N VAL A 59 20.76 11.02 9.58
CA VAL A 59 20.18 9.67 9.52
C VAL A 59 18.67 9.75 9.73
N ASP A 60 18.24 10.46 10.75
CA ASP A 60 16.83 10.59 11.12
C ASP A 60 16.05 11.30 10.01
N ASP A 61 16.58 12.38 9.47
CA ASP A 61 15.97 13.15 8.39
C ASP A 61 15.82 12.30 7.12
N VAL A 62 16.85 11.54 6.74
CA VAL A 62 16.82 10.62 5.59
C VAL A 62 15.82 9.50 5.81
N VAL A 63 15.91 8.80 6.95
CA VAL A 63 15.06 7.66 7.26
C VAL A 63 13.59 8.08 7.32
N ASN A 64 13.29 9.17 8.04
CA ASN A 64 11.91 9.66 8.18
C ASN A 64 11.34 10.16 6.85
N SER A 65 12.16 10.80 6.01
CA SER A 65 11.71 11.25 4.70
C SER A 65 11.42 10.09 3.76
N VAL A 66 12.28 9.06 3.75
CA VAL A 66 12.05 7.86 2.92
C VAL A 66 10.88 7.03 3.45
N ASP A 67 10.71 6.91 4.78
CA ASP A 67 9.53 6.25 5.38
C ASP A 67 8.25 6.98 5.00
N SER A 68 8.23 8.30 5.16
CA SER A 68 7.06 9.13 4.82
C SER A 68 6.73 9.04 3.34
N PHE A 69 7.75 9.09 2.47
CA PHE A 69 7.60 8.94 1.02
C PHE A 69 6.96 7.60 0.65
N TRP A 70 7.52 6.48 1.14
CA TRP A 70 6.99 5.15 0.84
C TRP A 70 5.62 4.92 1.45
N ARG A 71 5.37 5.42 2.67
CA ARG A 71 4.07 5.34 3.32
C ARG A 71 3.01 6.08 2.51
N GLU A 72 3.29 7.31 2.06
CA GLU A 72 2.37 8.08 1.22
C GLU A 72 2.13 7.38 -0.13
N ALA A 73 3.16 6.79 -0.74
CA ALA A 73 3.05 6.04 -1.99
C ALA A 73 2.15 4.79 -1.85
N VAL A 74 2.33 4.04 -0.76
CA VAL A 74 1.50 2.88 -0.41
C VAL A 74 0.05 3.30 -0.11
N GLU A 75 -0.15 4.32 0.72
CA GLU A 75 -1.48 4.80 1.11
C GLU A 75 -2.29 5.30 -0.09
N ARG A 76 -1.63 5.93 -1.06
CA ARG A 76 -2.27 6.44 -2.30
C ARG A 76 -2.35 5.41 -3.41
N ARG A 77 -1.70 4.25 -3.27
CA ARG A 77 -1.57 3.24 -4.33
C ARG A 77 -1.07 3.85 -5.64
N ILE A 78 -0.01 4.65 -5.54
CA ILE A 78 0.52 5.41 -6.66
C ILE A 78 0.90 4.49 -7.83
N ALA A 79 0.54 4.87 -9.06
CA ALA A 79 0.96 4.14 -10.25
C ALA A 79 2.43 4.48 -10.59
N ASP A 80 3.13 3.58 -11.29
CA ASP A 80 4.55 3.77 -11.65
C ASP A 80 4.80 5.08 -12.41
N ALA A 81 3.87 5.48 -13.29
CA ALA A 81 3.96 6.72 -14.06
C ALA A 81 3.89 7.96 -13.15
N ASP A 82 2.96 7.97 -12.19
CA ASP A 82 2.78 9.07 -11.24
C ASP A 82 3.95 9.15 -10.26
N LEU A 83 4.50 7.99 -9.87
CA LEU A 83 5.71 7.92 -9.04
C LEU A 83 6.92 8.51 -9.76
N LEU A 84 7.11 8.15 -11.03
CA LEU A 84 8.19 8.68 -11.85
C LEU A 84 8.06 10.20 -12.03
N GLU A 85 6.87 10.70 -12.33
CA GLU A 85 6.60 12.14 -12.45
C GLU A 85 6.89 12.87 -11.13
N ALA A 86 6.46 12.31 -9.99
CA ALA A 86 6.73 12.87 -8.68
C ALA A 86 8.25 12.98 -8.42
N LEU A 87 9.02 11.92 -8.71
CA LEU A 87 10.47 11.91 -8.52
C LEU A 87 11.20 12.92 -9.43
N GLN A 88 10.77 13.02 -10.69
CA GLN A 88 11.31 14.02 -11.62
C GLN A 88 11.00 15.45 -11.19
N SER A 89 9.81 15.69 -10.62
CA SER A 89 9.43 17.00 -10.09
C SER A 89 10.32 17.43 -8.91
N MET A 90 10.82 16.47 -8.15
CA MET A 90 11.77 16.66 -7.03
C MET A 90 13.23 16.81 -7.50
N LYS A 91 13.47 16.77 -8.81
CA LYS A 91 14.80 16.91 -9.45
C LYS A 91 15.81 15.82 -9.08
N PHE A 92 15.33 14.61 -8.78
CA PHE A 92 16.23 13.46 -8.71
C PHE A 92 16.88 13.20 -10.07
N ASP A 93 18.13 12.76 -10.07
CA ASP A 93 18.76 12.21 -11.25
C ASP A 93 18.03 10.96 -11.80
N GLU A 94 18.27 10.66 -13.07
CA GLU A 94 17.58 9.59 -13.79
C GLU A 94 17.88 8.19 -13.21
N GLU A 95 19.09 7.98 -12.69
CA GLU A 95 19.50 6.71 -12.08
C GLU A 95 18.75 6.45 -10.76
N THR A 96 18.60 7.49 -9.94
CA THR A 96 17.88 7.46 -8.67
C THR A 96 16.40 7.32 -8.90
N CYS A 97 15.83 8.04 -9.88
CA CYS A 97 14.44 7.85 -10.31
C CYS A 97 14.18 6.39 -10.70
N PHE A 98 15.02 5.83 -11.58
CA PHE A 98 14.89 4.44 -12.03
C PHE A 98 15.03 3.46 -10.86
N THR A 99 15.99 3.68 -9.97
CA THR A 99 16.18 2.86 -8.77
C THR A 99 14.95 2.87 -7.87
N MET A 100 14.38 4.05 -7.60
CA MET A 100 13.19 4.20 -6.74
C MET A 100 11.97 3.50 -7.37
N VAL A 101 11.76 3.65 -8.68
CA VAL A 101 10.68 2.95 -9.39
C VAL A 101 10.90 1.43 -9.36
N GLN A 102 12.13 0.93 -9.54
CA GLN A 102 12.41 -0.50 -9.40
C GLN A 102 12.10 -1.01 -7.99
N ILE A 103 12.52 -0.27 -6.97
CA ILE A 103 12.23 -0.58 -5.56
C ILE A 103 10.71 -0.66 -5.34
N TRP A 104 9.95 0.29 -5.88
CA TRP A 104 8.49 0.31 -5.80
C TRP A 104 7.86 -0.94 -6.44
N ASN A 105 8.33 -1.32 -7.63
CA ASN A 105 7.78 -2.48 -8.34
C ASN A 105 8.08 -3.80 -7.62
N GLU A 106 9.30 -3.91 -7.07
CA GLU A 106 9.74 -5.10 -6.34
C GLU A 106 9.11 -5.23 -4.94
N LEU A 107 8.97 -4.12 -4.21
CA LEU A 107 8.60 -4.14 -2.79
C LEU A 107 7.21 -3.56 -2.52
N GLY A 108 6.80 -2.52 -3.25
CA GLY A 108 5.49 -1.88 -3.10
C GLY A 108 4.35 -2.84 -3.39
N SER A 109 4.47 -3.68 -4.43
CA SER A 109 3.48 -4.71 -4.77
C SER A 109 3.23 -5.71 -3.63
N VAL A 110 4.29 -6.14 -2.94
CA VAL A 110 4.21 -7.08 -1.79
C VAL A 110 3.48 -6.45 -0.61
N VAL A 111 3.68 -5.16 -0.39
CA VAL A 111 3.07 -4.41 0.72
C VAL A 111 1.61 -4.05 0.42
N LEU A 112 1.28 -3.73 -0.84
CA LEU A 112 -0.09 -3.49 -1.31
C LEU A 112 -0.97 -4.75 -1.28
N GLN A 113 -0.38 -5.93 -1.46
CA GLN A 113 -1.08 -7.22 -1.37
C GLN A 113 -1.37 -7.66 0.07
N LYS A 114 -0.75 -7.04 1.08
CA LYS A 114 -0.97 -7.40 2.49
C LYS A 114 -2.27 -6.80 3.03
N PRO A 115 -3.16 -7.61 3.66
CA PRO A 115 -4.43 -7.13 4.19
C PRO A 115 -4.28 -6.07 5.30
N ALA A 116 -3.15 -6.03 6.02
CA ALA A 116 -2.91 -5.12 7.14
C ALA A 116 -2.79 -3.63 6.74
N LEU A 117 -2.53 -3.33 5.45
CA LEU A 117 -2.44 -1.97 4.92
C LEU A 117 -3.65 -1.59 4.05
N ARG A 118 -4.68 -2.43 4.00
CA ARG A 118 -6.01 -2.03 3.55
C ARG A 118 -6.62 -1.12 4.62
N LYS A 119 -6.09 0.10 4.77
CA LYS A 119 -6.96 1.20 5.17
C LYS A 119 -8.09 1.23 4.14
N LEU A 120 -9.31 1.29 4.66
CA LEU A 120 -10.55 1.35 3.88
C LEU A 120 -10.39 2.27 2.67
N PRO A 121 -11.09 1.98 1.55
CA PRO A 121 -11.03 2.81 0.35
C PRO A 121 -11.10 4.30 0.70
N SER A 122 -10.14 5.06 0.19
CA SER A 122 -9.92 6.49 0.42
C SER A 122 -10.99 7.38 -0.21
N GLN A 123 -11.97 6.79 -0.91
CA GLN A 123 -13.22 7.47 -1.18
C GLN A 123 -14.14 7.26 0.01
N PRO A 124 -14.62 8.33 0.68
CA PRO A 124 -15.87 8.19 1.39
C PRO A 124 -16.88 7.73 0.34
N VAL A 125 -17.26 6.44 0.38
CA VAL A 125 -18.51 6.00 -0.22
C VAL A 125 -19.52 6.94 0.40
N ALA A 126 -20.10 7.83 -0.41
CA ALA A 126 -21.15 8.72 0.05
C ALA A 126 -22.23 7.83 0.65
N VAL A 127 -22.26 7.74 1.98
CA VAL A 127 -23.31 7.04 2.69
C VAL A 127 -24.54 7.89 2.42
N PRO A 128 -25.51 7.43 1.61
CA PRO A 128 -26.69 8.23 1.37
C PRO A 128 -27.37 8.50 2.71
N ASP A 129 -28.01 9.66 2.86
CA ASP A 129 -28.74 10.06 4.08
C ASP A 129 -29.79 9.02 4.51
N HIS A 130 -30.11 8.08 3.63
CA HIS A 130 -30.84 6.87 3.91
C HIS A 130 -30.04 5.65 3.45
N VAL A 131 -29.48 4.88 4.39
CA VAL A 131 -28.96 3.55 4.08
C VAL A 131 -30.16 2.63 3.85
N PRO A 132 -30.31 2.01 2.66
CA PRO A 132 -31.38 1.05 2.43
C PRO A 132 -31.22 -0.15 3.36
N ASP A 133 -32.32 -0.61 3.95
CA ASP A 133 -32.32 -1.82 4.76
C ASP A 133 -31.96 -3.01 3.87
N LEU A 134 -31.02 -3.83 4.32
CA LEU A 134 -30.72 -5.11 3.70
C LEU A 134 -31.82 -6.10 4.07
N LEU A 135 -32.56 -6.57 3.07
CA LEU A 135 -33.72 -7.44 3.24
C LEU A 135 -33.37 -8.91 3.02
N ASP A 136 -32.50 -9.19 2.03
CA ASP A 136 -32.10 -10.55 1.70
C ASP A 136 -30.68 -10.60 1.12
N VAL A 137 -30.04 -11.76 1.26
CA VAL A 137 -28.70 -12.06 0.72
C VAL A 137 -28.70 -13.45 0.12
N ASP A 138 -28.67 -13.50 -1.20
CA ASP A 138 -28.44 -14.72 -1.97
C ASP A 138 -26.98 -14.77 -2.44
N TYR A 139 -26.42 -15.98 -2.55
CA TYR A 139 -25.07 -16.14 -3.06
C TYR A 139 -24.89 -17.40 -3.89
N SER A 140 -23.99 -17.32 -4.87
CA SER A 140 -23.53 -18.46 -5.65
C SER A 140 -22.02 -18.40 -5.85
N VAL A 141 -21.39 -19.57 -5.96
CA VAL A 141 -19.96 -19.69 -6.21
C VAL A 141 -19.77 -20.23 -7.61
N GLY A 142 -19.05 -19.47 -8.44
CA GLY A 142 -18.80 -19.79 -9.84
C GLY A 142 -17.31 -19.81 -10.16
N ILE A 143 -16.99 -20.32 -11.35
CA ILE A 143 -15.64 -20.22 -11.92
C ILE A 143 -15.78 -19.45 -13.23
N VAL A 144 -15.11 -18.30 -13.32
CA VAL A 144 -15.06 -17.53 -14.56
C VAL A 144 -13.93 -18.08 -15.41
N VAL A 145 -14.30 -18.71 -16.53
CA VAL A 145 -13.36 -19.14 -17.55
C VAL A 145 -13.20 -18.00 -18.56
N ALA A 146 -11.99 -17.49 -18.72
CA ALA A 146 -11.71 -16.40 -19.64
C ALA A 146 -12.13 -16.77 -21.08
N SER A 147 -12.71 -15.79 -21.78
CA SER A 147 -13.31 -15.97 -23.11
C SER A 147 -12.28 -16.33 -24.19
N LYS A 148 -12.77 -16.78 -25.36
CA LYS A 148 -12.08 -17.35 -26.55
C LYS A 148 -10.82 -16.66 -27.11
N ASN A 149 -10.39 -15.52 -26.57
CA ASN A 149 -9.21 -14.77 -27.01
C ASN A 149 -8.17 -14.60 -25.88
N ALA A 150 -7.96 -15.60 -25.03
CA ALA A 150 -7.03 -15.51 -23.92
C ALA A 150 -5.77 -16.34 -24.18
N ASP A 151 -4.65 -15.66 -24.41
CA ASP A 151 -3.35 -16.14 -23.95
C ASP A 151 -3.46 -16.43 -22.44
N ASP A 152 -3.29 -17.69 -22.06
CA ASP A 152 -2.85 -18.19 -20.75
C ASP A 152 -3.44 -17.64 -19.42
N SER A 153 -4.69 -17.16 -19.39
CA SER A 153 -5.33 -16.84 -18.09
C SER A 153 -6.01 -18.06 -17.46
N LEU A 154 -5.47 -18.54 -16.34
CA LEU A 154 -6.06 -19.61 -15.53
C LEU A 154 -7.49 -19.23 -15.05
N PRO A 155 -8.43 -20.20 -14.99
CA PRO A 155 -9.78 -19.97 -14.49
C PRO A 155 -9.74 -19.50 -13.03
N LYS A 156 -10.50 -18.45 -12.71
CA LYS A 156 -10.54 -17.87 -11.37
C LYS A 156 -11.89 -18.14 -10.69
N PRO A 157 -11.90 -18.61 -9.44
CA PRO A 157 -13.13 -18.71 -8.66
C PRO A 157 -13.63 -17.32 -8.29
N VAL A 158 -14.93 -17.11 -8.41
CA VAL A 158 -15.62 -15.88 -8.01
C VAL A 158 -16.88 -16.22 -7.22
N MET A 159 -17.26 -15.34 -6.31
CA MET A 159 -18.51 -15.42 -5.56
C MET A 159 -19.43 -14.32 -6.07
N GLN A 160 -20.62 -14.70 -6.54
CA GLN A 160 -21.66 -13.76 -6.88
C GLN A 160 -22.62 -13.63 -5.70
N ILE A 161 -22.90 -12.40 -5.29
CA ILE A 161 -23.79 -12.05 -4.19
C ILE A 161 -24.91 -11.19 -4.75
N ASP A 162 -26.14 -11.63 -4.52
CA ASP A 162 -27.36 -10.92 -4.82
C ASP A 162 -27.92 -10.32 -3.53
N LEU A 163 -27.78 -9.02 -3.37
CA LEU A 163 -28.29 -8.27 -2.22
C LEU A 163 -29.65 -7.68 -2.58
N THR A 164 -30.70 -8.04 -1.84
CA THR A 164 -31.99 -7.36 -1.95
C THR A 164 -32.08 -6.32 -0.85
N THR A 165 -32.24 -5.06 -1.25
CA THR A 165 -32.41 -3.94 -0.32
C THR A 165 -33.78 -3.29 -0.49
N SER A 166 -34.18 -2.45 0.46
CA SER A 166 -35.40 -1.63 0.30
C SER A 166 -35.34 -0.66 -0.90
N GLY A 167 -34.14 -0.39 -1.43
CA GLY A 167 -33.91 0.42 -2.64
C GLY A 167 -33.82 -0.38 -3.95
N GLY A 168 -33.94 -1.71 -3.90
CA GLY A 168 -33.80 -2.60 -5.06
C GLY A 168 -32.71 -3.66 -4.88
N SER A 169 -32.52 -4.49 -5.92
CA SER A 169 -31.54 -5.58 -5.92
C SER A 169 -30.20 -5.14 -6.49
N LEU A 170 -29.11 -5.62 -5.89
CA LEU A 170 -27.74 -5.36 -6.27
C LEU A 170 -27.00 -6.69 -6.43
N ASN A 171 -26.53 -6.98 -7.65
CA ASN A 171 -25.68 -8.14 -7.93
C ASN A 171 -24.20 -7.69 -7.92
N ILE A 172 -23.38 -8.39 -7.14
CA ILE A 172 -21.97 -8.09 -6.96
C ILE A 172 -21.17 -9.37 -7.19
N GLU A 173 -20.14 -9.29 -8.02
CA GLU A 173 -19.14 -10.36 -8.15
C GLU A 173 -17.90 -10.00 -7.32
N LEU A 174 -17.45 -10.95 -6.51
CA LEU A 174 -16.31 -10.82 -5.63
C LEU A 174 -15.30 -11.93 -5.92
N ASP A 175 -14.04 -11.55 -6.11
CA ASP A 175 -12.94 -12.51 -6.02
C ASP A 175 -12.63 -12.89 -4.55
N PHE A 176 -11.72 -13.84 -4.36
CA PHE A 176 -11.34 -14.30 -3.03
C PHE A 176 -10.83 -13.16 -2.13
N ASP A 177 -10.05 -12.24 -2.69
CA ASP A 177 -9.42 -11.16 -1.95
C ASP A 177 -10.45 -10.11 -1.49
N GLN A 178 -11.46 -9.86 -2.34
CA GLN A 178 -12.58 -8.98 -2.06
C GLN A 178 -13.54 -9.60 -1.04
N LEU A 179 -13.81 -10.91 -1.13
CA LEU A 179 -14.61 -11.63 -0.14
C LEU A 179 -13.95 -11.63 1.24
N ALA A 180 -12.63 -11.86 1.30
CA ALA A 180 -11.88 -11.79 2.54
C ALA A 180 -11.92 -10.38 3.16
N ALA A 181 -11.80 -9.32 2.34
CA ALA A 181 -11.96 -7.93 2.81
C ALA A 181 -13.34 -7.68 3.40
N LEU A 182 -14.40 -8.12 2.71
CA LEU A 182 -15.78 -7.95 3.16
C LEU A 182 -15.99 -8.63 4.52
N HIS A 183 -15.49 -9.86 4.69
CA HIS A 183 -15.57 -10.57 5.97
C HIS A 183 -14.90 -9.81 7.12
N TYR A 184 -13.68 -9.31 6.92
CA TYR A 184 -12.99 -8.55 7.98
C TYR A 184 -13.72 -7.24 8.31
N ALA A 185 -14.21 -6.53 7.29
CA ALA A 185 -14.96 -5.29 7.51
C ALA A 185 -16.26 -5.54 8.30
N LEU A 186 -17.01 -6.60 7.98
CA LEU A 186 -18.23 -6.97 8.70
C LEU A 186 -17.93 -7.40 10.14
N ARG A 187 -16.85 -8.16 10.36
CA ARG A 187 -16.42 -8.58 11.70
C ARG A 187 -16.03 -7.39 12.58
N ASP A 188 -15.32 -6.42 12.01
CA ASP A 188 -14.93 -5.21 12.73
C ASP A 188 -16.16 -4.35 13.06
N ALA A 189 -17.13 -4.25 12.14
CA ALA A 189 -18.40 -3.58 12.40
C ALA A 189 -19.19 -4.27 13.53
N GLN A 190 -19.27 -5.61 13.52
CA GLN A 190 -19.91 -6.38 14.58
C GLN A 190 -19.23 -6.17 15.93
N THR A 191 -17.89 -6.20 15.98
CA THR A 191 -17.14 -5.99 17.22
C THR A 191 -17.44 -4.61 17.82
N ARG A 192 -17.59 -3.58 16.97
CA ARG A 192 -17.94 -2.22 17.41
C ARG A 192 -19.36 -2.14 17.97
N LEU A 193 -20.32 -2.82 17.33
CA LEU A 193 -21.71 -2.88 17.78
C LEU A 193 -21.86 -3.67 19.09
N ASP A 194 -21.12 -4.76 19.26
CA ASP A 194 -21.15 -5.57 20.48
C ASP A 194 -20.49 -4.85 21.67
N SER A 195 -19.60 -3.89 21.40
CA SER A 195 -18.91 -3.08 22.41
C SER A 195 -19.65 -1.79 22.80
N SER A 196 -20.73 -1.44 22.11
CA SER A 196 -21.57 -0.25 22.36
C SER A 196 -22.83 -0.60 23.12
#